data_AF-A0A415RLV0-F1
#
_entry.id   AF-A0A415RLV0-F1
#
_cell.length_a   1.000
_cell.length_b   1.000
_cell.length_c   1.000
_cell.angle_alpha   90.00
_cell.angle_beta   90.00
_cell.angle_gamma   90.00
#
_symmetry.space_group_name_H-M   'P 1'
#
loop_
_entity.id
_entity.type
_entity.pdbx_description
1 polymer ?
#
loop_
_entity_poly.entity_id
_entity_poly.type
_entity_poly.pdbx_seq_one_letter_code
_entity_poly.pdbx_strand_id
1 'polypeptide(L)'
;MKLKIRFKRLFLMFLMIINLITPVYASEQTSLKTTIPTQHDTKIVIKGEGTMTVNGIVYHQGDTILLQRGKSYQFVFNAHQGYRISKVIFNGKDVTDHLNDNMYQSDAIYQDGTLEVEYSLINKIIKTNVNSTHQLETVVTGDNQSILISYLLTMLSIVLMLVLIKKMD
;
A
#
# COMPACT_ATOMS: atom_id res chain seq x y z
N MET A 1 -17.56 77.41 57.40
CA MET A 1 -17.51 75.93 57.40
C MET A 1 -18.32 75.23 56.29
N LYS A 2 -19.38 75.85 55.72
CA LYS A 2 -20.21 75.24 54.67
C LYS A 2 -19.53 75.07 53.29
N LEU A 3 -18.59 75.97 52.94
CA LEU A 3 -17.90 75.95 51.64
C LEU A 3 -16.93 74.77 51.48
N LYS A 4 -16.18 74.41 52.53
CA LYS A 4 -15.30 73.21 52.55
C LYS A 4 -16.08 71.90 52.38
N ILE A 5 -17.29 71.81 52.95
CA ILE A 5 -18.15 70.61 52.84
C ILE A 5 -18.73 70.49 51.42
N ARG A 6 -19.14 71.62 50.82
CA ARG A 6 -19.62 71.68 49.43
C ARG A 6 -18.51 71.31 48.44
N PHE A 7 -17.28 71.77 48.68
CA PHE A 7 -16.11 71.41 47.88
C PHE A 7 -15.73 69.93 48.02
N LYS A 8 -15.76 69.38 49.24
CA LYS A 8 -15.47 67.96 49.48
C LYS A 8 -16.51 67.03 48.83
N ARG A 9 -17.79 67.44 48.80
CA ARG A 9 -18.86 66.72 48.09
C ARG A 9 -18.70 66.79 46.58
N LEU A 10 -18.33 67.96 46.05
CA LEU A 10 -18.08 68.14 44.61
C LEU A 10 -16.85 67.34 44.15
N PHE A 11 -15.78 67.32 44.96
CA PHE A 11 -14.59 66.52 44.73
C PHE A 11 -14.87 65.01 44.76
N LEU A 12 -15.69 64.54 45.72
CA LEU A 12 -16.10 63.14 45.79
C LEU A 12 -16.95 62.73 44.57
N MET A 13 -17.79 63.63 44.08
CA MET A 13 -18.61 63.40 42.90
C MET A 13 -17.76 63.33 41.63
N PHE A 14 -16.75 64.20 41.52
CA PHE A 14 -15.79 64.17 40.43
C PHE A 14 -14.93 62.88 40.45
N LEU A 15 -14.55 62.39 41.64
CA LEU A 15 -13.80 61.14 41.81
C LEU A 15 -14.62 59.90 41.39
N MET A 16 -15.94 59.92 41.57
CA MET A 16 -16.83 58.87 41.08
C MET A 16 -16.96 58.88 39.55
N ILE A 17 -17.10 60.06 38.94
CA ILE A 17 -17.30 60.21 37.48
C ILE A 17 -16.03 59.86 36.69
N ILE A 18 -14.84 60.09 37.27
CA ILE A 18 -13.56 59.83 36.60
C ILE A 18 -13.34 58.35 36.23
N ASN A 19 -13.98 57.41 36.92
CA ASN A 19 -13.87 55.98 36.63
C ASN A 19 -14.74 55.53 35.44
N LEU A 20 -15.64 56.37 34.92
CA LEU A 20 -16.53 56.02 33.80
C LEU A 20 -15.92 56.32 32.42
N ILE A 21 -14.74 56.95 32.36
CA ILE A 21 -14.12 57.41 31.09
C ILE A 21 -12.95 56.49 30.68
N THR A 22 -12.79 55.31 31.27
CA THR A 22 -11.82 54.35 30.75
C THR A 22 -12.35 53.79 29.43
N PRO A 23 -11.68 54.00 28.29
CA PRO A 23 -12.06 53.32 27.07
C PRO A 23 -11.97 51.80 27.31
N VAL A 24 -13.10 51.11 27.15
CA VAL A 24 -13.13 49.64 27.11
C VAL A 24 -12.50 49.25 25.77
N TYR A 25 -11.22 48.91 25.80
CA TYR A 25 -10.59 48.26 24.66
C TYR A 25 -11.02 46.79 24.67
N ALA A 26 -11.72 46.36 23.62
CA ALA A 26 -11.92 44.94 23.38
C ALA A 26 -10.53 44.30 23.21
N SER A 27 -10.18 43.34 24.07
CA SER A 27 -8.91 42.65 23.92
C SER A 27 -8.99 41.69 22.74
N GLU A 28 -7.97 41.83 21.91
CA GLU A 28 -7.42 40.83 20.99
C GLU A 28 -8.22 40.55 19.71
N GLN A 29 -7.65 41.11 18.64
CA GLN A 29 -7.89 40.70 17.26
C GLN A 29 -7.55 39.21 17.11
N THR A 30 -8.57 38.37 16.92
CA THR A 30 -8.39 36.95 16.60
C THR A 30 -7.84 36.82 15.18
N SER A 31 -6.52 36.85 15.04
CA SER A 31 -5.89 36.57 13.76
C SER A 31 -5.87 35.05 13.54
N LEU A 32 -6.67 34.59 12.58
CA LEU A 32 -6.60 33.22 12.07
C LEU A 32 -5.24 33.06 11.37
N LYS A 33 -4.27 32.49 12.08
CA LYS A 33 -2.98 32.13 11.49
C LYS A 33 -3.09 30.74 10.85
N THR A 34 -3.41 30.70 9.56
CA THR A 34 -3.31 29.47 8.78
C THR A 34 -1.88 29.32 8.28
N THR A 35 -1.09 28.44 8.88
CA THR A 35 0.22 28.08 8.33
C THR A 35 0.02 26.97 7.31
N ILE A 36 0.32 27.25 6.04
CA ILE A 36 0.34 26.22 5.00
C ILE A 36 1.60 25.37 5.25
N PRO A 37 1.49 24.02 5.32
CA PRO A 37 2.64 23.15 5.49
C PRO A 37 3.64 23.34 4.34
N THR A 38 4.93 23.38 4.66
CA THR A 38 6.01 23.48 3.67
C THR A 38 6.46 22.11 3.15
N GLN A 39 6.08 21.04 3.85
CA GLN A 39 6.43 19.66 3.55
C GLN A 39 5.24 18.73 3.83
N HIS A 40 5.30 17.56 3.21
CA HIS A 40 4.28 16.52 3.27
C HIS A 40 4.93 15.15 3.44
N ASP A 41 4.25 14.29 4.20
CA ASP A 41 4.70 12.93 4.46
C ASP A 41 4.23 12.00 3.34
N THR A 42 5.11 11.16 2.83
CA THR A 42 4.76 10.08 1.89
C THR A 42 5.17 8.75 2.48
N LYS A 43 4.18 7.92 2.81
CA LYS A 43 4.41 6.59 3.36
C LYS A 43 4.75 5.59 2.27
N ILE A 44 5.73 4.74 2.53
CA ILE A 44 6.23 3.75 1.59
C ILE A 44 5.65 2.38 1.90
N VAL A 45 5.14 1.73 0.86
CA VAL A 45 4.60 0.36 0.92
C VAL A 45 5.24 -0.49 -0.17
N ILE A 46 6.25 -1.28 0.19
CA ILE A 46 6.90 -2.27 -0.66
C ILE A 46 6.29 -3.65 -0.38
N LYS A 47 5.82 -4.31 -1.45
CA LYS A 47 5.39 -5.70 -1.46
C LYS A 47 6.39 -6.51 -2.30
N GLY A 48 6.89 -7.63 -1.77
CA GLY A 48 7.94 -8.40 -2.43
C GLY A 48 9.34 -7.87 -2.13
N GLU A 49 10.32 -8.26 -2.94
CA GLU A 49 11.75 -8.02 -2.68
C GLU A 49 12.31 -6.89 -3.56
N GLY A 50 12.58 -5.75 -2.93
CA GLY A 50 13.20 -4.59 -3.55
C GLY A 50 13.31 -3.40 -2.61
N THR A 51 13.87 -2.31 -3.13
CA THR A 51 14.00 -1.02 -2.44
C THR A 51 13.67 0.13 -3.38
N MET A 52 13.57 1.33 -2.85
CA MET A 52 13.35 2.54 -3.63
C MET A 52 14.41 3.59 -3.29
N THR A 53 14.79 4.40 -4.28
CA THR A 53 15.68 5.53 -4.09
C THR A 53 14.98 6.83 -4.48
N VAL A 54 15.10 7.85 -3.63
CA VAL A 54 14.65 9.23 -3.92
C VAL A 54 15.78 10.18 -3.51
N ASN A 55 16.23 11.04 -4.42
CA ASN A 55 17.35 11.96 -4.19
C ASN A 55 18.62 11.28 -3.62
N GLY A 56 18.90 10.06 -4.04
CA GLY A 56 20.07 9.28 -3.60
C GLY A 56 19.91 8.59 -2.23
N ILE A 57 18.79 8.76 -1.54
CA ILE A 57 18.49 8.06 -0.28
C ILE A 57 17.69 6.80 -0.59
N VAL A 58 18.13 5.67 -0.04
CA VAL A 58 17.44 4.37 -0.16
C VAL A 58 16.40 4.25 0.94
N TYR A 59 15.23 3.74 0.58
CA TYR A 59 14.09 3.55 1.46
C TYR A 59 13.57 2.10 1.41
N HIS A 60 13.06 1.65 2.55
CA HIS A 60 12.56 0.31 2.82
C HIS A 60 11.06 0.32 3.18
N GLN A 61 10.52 -0.89 3.35
CA GLN A 61 9.13 -1.07 3.71
C GLN A 61 8.78 -0.37 5.02
N GLY A 62 7.74 0.46 5.00
CA GLY A 62 7.25 1.18 6.18
C GLY A 62 7.92 2.52 6.46
N ASP A 63 8.97 2.87 5.70
CA ASP A 63 9.61 4.19 5.81
C ASP A 63 8.65 5.31 5.40
N THR A 64 8.98 6.53 5.83
CA THR A 64 8.26 7.75 5.46
C THR A 64 9.23 8.76 4.87
N ILE A 65 8.87 9.33 3.73
CA ILE A 65 9.64 10.36 3.03
C ILE A 65 9.01 11.72 3.29
N LEU A 66 9.83 12.72 3.62
CA LEU A 66 9.39 14.10 3.78
C LEU A 66 9.65 14.89 2.49
N LEU A 67 8.60 15.19 1.74
CA LEU A 67 8.66 15.86 0.44
C LEU A 67 8.29 17.34 0.56
N GLN A 68 8.97 18.21 -0.16
CA GLN A 68 8.69 19.64 -0.16
C GLN A 68 7.47 19.96 -1.02
N ARG A 69 6.61 20.83 -0.50
CA ARG A 69 5.43 21.29 -1.20
C ARG A 69 5.81 22.02 -2.49
N GLY A 70 5.05 21.78 -3.56
CA GLY A 70 5.22 22.41 -4.86
C GLY A 70 6.38 21.88 -5.68
N LYS A 71 7.08 20.83 -5.20
CA LYS A 71 8.17 20.20 -5.94
C LYS A 71 7.76 18.83 -6.46
N SER A 72 8.35 18.47 -7.59
CA SER A 72 8.25 17.15 -8.20
C SER A 72 9.47 16.30 -7.84
N TYR A 73 9.29 14.99 -7.74
CA TYR A 73 10.35 14.06 -7.34
C TYR A 73 10.45 12.89 -8.33
N GLN A 74 11.68 12.44 -8.54
CA GLN A 74 11.96 11.21 -9.28
C GLN A 74 12.12 10.06 -8.29
N PHE A 75 11.30 9.04 -8.46
CA PHE A 75 11.33 7.81 -7.68
C PHE A 75 11.96 6.72 -8.52
N VAL A 76 13.02 6.10 -7.99
CA VAL A 76 13.74 5.01 -8.66
C VAL A 76 13.44 3.72 -7.93
N PHE A 77 12.91 2.72 -8.63
CA PHE A 77 12.55 1.44 -8.03
C PHE A 77 13.63 0.39 -8.32
N ASN A 78 14.23 -0.15 -7.27
CA ASN A 78 15.31 -1.13 -7.37
C ASN A 78 14.78 -2.52 -7.00
N ALA A 79 14.46 -3.34 -8.00
CA ALA A 79 14.10 -4.73 -7.76
C ALA A 79 15.33 -5.55 -7.33
N HIS A 80 15.17 -6.45 -6.36
CA HIS A 80 16.22 -7.42 -6.05
C HIS A 80 16.40 -8.44 -7.19
N GLN A 81 17.54 -9.13 -7.21
CA GLN A 81 17.84 -10.15 -8.22
C GLN A 81 16.74 -11.22 -8.27
N GLY A 82 16.25 -11.51 -9.48
CA GLY A 82 15.15 -12.45 -9.72
C GLY A 82 13.74 -11.86 -9.58
N TYR A 83 13.62 -10.56 -9.27
CA TYR A 83 12.35 -9.84 -9.17
C TYR A 83 12.24 -8.75 -10.26
N ARG A 84 10.99 -8.37 -10.56
CA ARG A 84 10.63 -7.24 -11.41
C ARG A 84 9.50 -6.44 -10.79
N ILE A 85 9.40 -5.17 -11.16
CA ILE A 85 8.24 -4.33 -10.80
C ILE A 85 7.00 -4.91 -11.49
N SER A 86 5.97 -5.27 -10.72
CA SER A 86 4.66 -5.67 -11.25
C SER A 86 3.64 -4.54 -11.16
N LYS A 87 3.76 -3.66 -10.17
CA LYS A 87 2.80 -2.58 -9.96
C LYS A 87 3.41 -1.41 -9.19
N VAL A 88 3.05 -0.19 -9.56
CA VAL A 88 3.35 1.03 -8.80
C VAL A 88 2.08 1.86 -8.65
N ILE A 89 1.75 2.25 -7.42
CA ILE A 89 0.62 3.11 -7.09
C ILE A 89 1.14 4.33 -6.36
N PHE A 90 0.91 5.51 -6.92
CA PHE A 90 1.22 6.78 -6.27
C PHE A 90 -0.07 7.51 -5.93
N ASN A 91 -0.29 7.79 -4.63
CA ASN A 91 -1.48 8.44 -4.11
C ASN A 91 -2.80 7.82 -4.62
N GLY A 92 -2.84 6.48 -4.66
CA GLY A 92 -4.00 5.72 -5.13
C GLY A 92 -4.15 5.60 -6.66
N LYS A 93 -3.32 6.30 -7.45
CA LYS A 93 -3.30 6.17 -8.91
C LYS A 93 -2.28 5.12 -9.34
N ASP A 94 -2.70 4.20 -10.20
CA ASP A 94 -1.78 3.27 -10.85
C ASP A 94 -0.90 4.03 -11.86
N VAL A 95 0.40 3.97 -11.66
CA VAL A 95 1.41 4.67 -12.48
C VAL A 95 2.38 3.69 -13.12
N THR A 96 2.08 2.39 -13.10
CA THR A 96 2.95 1.33 -13.63
C THR A 96 3.33 1.56 -15.09
N ASP A 97 2.38 1.99 -15.92
CA ASP A 97 2.62 2.27 -17.35
C ASP A 97 3.33 3.60 -17.61
N HIS A 98 3.50 4.43 -16.58
CA HIS A 98 4.21 5.73 -16.68
C HIS A 98 5.69 5.61 -16.26
N LEU A 99 6.15 4.39 -15.95
CA LEU A 99 7.55 4.16 -15.63
C LEU A 99 8.41 4.29 -16.88
N ASN A 100 9.51 5.03 -16.75
CA ASN A 100 10.57 5.07 -17.74
C ASN A 100 11.84 4.53 -17.09
N ASP A 101 12.33 3.38 -17.54
CA ASP A 101 13.51 2.71 -17.00
C ASP A 101 13.46 2.55 -15.46
N ASN A 102 12.36 1.98 -14.96
CA ASN A 102 12.09 1.81 -13.52
C ASN A 102 12.03 3.12 -12.71
N MET A 103 11.88 4.26 -13.38
CA MET A 103 11.73 5.57 -12.74
C MET A 103 10.33 6.12 -12.94
N TYR A 104 9.79 6.74 -11.90
CA TYR A 104 8.55 7.51 -11.94
C TYR A 104 8.83 8.98 -11.61
N GLN A 105 8.34 9.89 -12.45
CA GLN A 105 8.38 11.32 -12.19
C GLN A 105 7.01 11.78 -11.68
N SER A 106 6.93 12.26 -10.44
CA SER A 106 5.67 12.76 -9.89
C SER A 106 5.35 14.18 -10.36
N ASP A 107 4.06 14.51 -10.28
CA ASP A 107 3.60 15.90 -10.20
C ASP A 107 4.08 16.56 -8.90
N ALA A 108 3.81 17.86 -8.79
CA ALA A 108 4.14 18.64 -7.61
C ALA A 108 3.36 18.16 -6.36
N ILE A 109 4.05 18.05 -5.22
CA ILE A 109 3.46 17.57 -3.97
C ILE A 109 2.67 18.68 -3.27
N TYR A 110 1.42 18.40 -2.89
CA TYR A 110 0.55 19.35 -2.19
C TYR A 110 -0.18 18.79 -0.97
N GLN A 111 0.03 17.51 -0.69
CA GLN A 111 -0.62 16.78 0.39
C GLN A 111 0.23 15.56 0.77
N ASP A 112 -0.06 15.03 1.96
CA ASP A 112 0.50 13.77 2.39
C ASP A 112 0.01 12.63 1.48
N GLY A 113 0.82 11.59 1.37
CA GLY A 113 0.68 10.62 0.30
C GLY A 113 1.11 9.21 0.68
N THR A 114 0.91 8.33 -0.29
CA THR A 114 1.37 6.95 -0.25
C THR A 114 2.03 6.59 -1.57
N LEU A 115 3.14 5.86 -1.48
CA LEU A 115 3.79 5.26 -2.63
C LEU A 115 3.90 3.76 -2.39
N GLU A 116 3.15 3.01 -3.17
CA GLU A 116 3.15 1.56 -3.13
C GLU A 116 3.86 0.99 -4.35
N VAL A 117 4.73 0.01 -4.13
CA VAL A 117 5.38 -0.76 -5.19
C VAL A 117 5.28 -2.23 -4.89
N GLU A 118 4.97 -3.01 -5.92
CA GLU A 118 4.94 -4.46 -5.88
C GLU A 118 6.05 -5.02 -6.76
N TYR A 119 6.86 -5.89 -6.19
CA TYR A 119 7.88 -6.67 -6.85
C TYR A 119 7.43 -8.13 -6.92
N SER A 120 7.46 -8.69 -8.13
CA SER A 120 7.10 -10.08 -8.40
C SER A 120 8.31 -10.86 -8.92
N LEU A 121 8.40 -12.14 -8.56
CA LEU A 121 9.40 -13.04 -9.13
C LEU A 121 9.25 -13.09 -10.66
N ILE A 122 10.36 -12.93 -11.39
CA ILE A 122 10.39 -13.05 -12.85
C ILE A 122 9.96 -14.47 -13.25
N ASN A 123 10.43 -15.46 -12.50
CA ASN A 123 10.11 -16.88 -12.70
C ASN A 123 9.11 -17.35 -11.65
N LYS A 124 8.01 -16.61 -11.45
CA LYS A 124 6.92 -17.09 -10.59
C LYS A 124 6.49 -18.45 -11.11
N ILE A 125 6.97 -19.53 -10.47
CA ILE A 125 6.47 -20.87 -10.71
C ILE A 125 5.03 -20.80 -10.27
N ILE A 126 4.13 -20.63 -11.23
CA ILE A 126 2.71 -20.81 -11.00
C ILE A 126 2.63 -22.30 -10.67
N LYS A 127 2.65 -22.63 -9.38
CA LYS A 127 1.96 -23.82 -8.90
C LYS A 127 0.49 -23.53 -9.11
N THR A 128 0.07 -23.51 -10.37
CA THR A 128 -1.24 -24.03 -10.73
C THR A 128 -1.26 -25.39 -10.06
N ASN A 129 -2.42 -25.83 -9.59
CA ASN A 129 -2.59 -27.25 -9.39
C ASN A 129 -2.41 -27.90 -10.77
N VAL A 130 -1.16 -28.10 -11.16
CA VAL A 130 -0.73 -28.73 -12.38
C VAL A 130 -0.72 -30.20 -12.00
N ASN A 131 -1.91 -30.79 -12.03
CA ASN A 131 -2.02 -32.19 -12.38
C ASN A 131 -1.62 -32.45 -13.84
N SER A 132 -1.17 -31.43 -14.59
CA SER A 132 -0.64 -31.55 -15.94
C SER A 132 0.88 -31.63 -15.93
N THR A 133 1.41 -32.75 -15.46
CA THR A 133 2.73 -33.21 -15.90
C THR A 133 2.79 -33.10 -17.43
N HIS A 134 3.82 -32.44 -17.97
CA HIS A 134 4.23 -32.67 -19.35
C HIS A 134 4.72 -34.12 -19.44
N GLN A 135 3.79 -35.05 -19.60
CA GLN A 135 4.06 -36.26 -20.33
C GLN A 135 4.04 -35.88 -21.81
N LEU A 136 5.01 -36.35 -22.58
CA LEU A 136 4.88 -36.40 -24.04
C LEU A 136 3.44 -36.84 -24.37
N GLU A 137 2.72 -36.08 -25.18
CA GLU A 137 1.45 -36.53 -25.74
C GLU A 137 1.74 -37.79 -26.58
N THR A 138 1.57 -38.95 -25.96
CA THR A 138 1.05 -40.09 -26.68
C THR A 138 -0.45 -39.89 -26.70
N VAL A 139 -1.03 -39.82 -27.89
CA VAL A 139 -2.47 -39.76 -28.08
C VAL A 139 -3.07 -41.02 -27.46
N VAL A 140 -3.59 -40.92 -26.23
CA VAL A 140 -4.37 -41.98 -25.61
C VAL A 140 -5.82 -41.76 -26.02
N THR A 141 -6.21 -42.43 -27.10
CA THR A 141 -7.62 -42.67 -27.40
C THR A 141 -8.20 -43.55 -26.27
N GLY A 142 -9.46 -43.31 -25.90
CA GLY A 142 -10.13 -43.78 -24.68
C GLY A 142 -10.33 -45.29 -24.47
N ASP A 143 -9.42 -46.14 -24.92
CA ASP A 143 -9.51 -47.61 -24.86
C ASP A 143 -8.60 -48.22 -23.77
N ASN A 144 -8.58 -47.68 -22.55
CA ASN A 144 -7.73 -48.23 -21.48
C ASN A 144 -8.48 -48.67 -20.21
N GLN A 145 -9.81 -48.85 -20.28
CA GLN A 145 -10.57 -49.56 -19.24
C GLN A 145 -10.81 -51.03 -19.62
N SER A 146 -10.60 -51.41 -20.89
CA SER A 146 -10.83 -52.76 -21.42
C SER A 146 -9.64 -53.70 -21.24
N ILE A 147 -8.41 -53.18 -21.18
CA ILE A 147 -7.18 -54.00 -21.09
C ILE A 147 -7.05 -54.66 -19.70
N LEU A 148 -7.29 -53.92 -18.61
CA LEU A 148 -7.23 -54.47 -17.25
C LEU A 148 -8.32 -55.53 -16.99
N ILE A 149 -9.53 -55.30 -17.49
CA ILE A 149 -10.63 -56.27 -17.40
C ILE A 149 -10.32 -57.51 -18.25
N SER A 150 -9.72 -57.33 -19.45
CA SER A 150 -9.27 -58.44 -20.29
C SER A 150 -8.19 -59.29 -19.60
N TYR A 151 -7.20 -58.68 -18.95
CA TYR A 151 -6.19 -59.42 -18.19
C TYR A 151 -6.77 -60.14 -16.97
N LEU A 152 -7.74 -59.54 -16.28
CA LEU A 152 -8.40 -60.18 -15.14
C LEU A 152 -9.22 -61.40 -15.57
N LEU A 153 -9.94 -61.32 -16.69
CA LEU A 153 -10.73 -62.41 -17.25
C LEU A 153 -9.86 -63.57 -17.77
N THR A 154 -8.74 -63.28 -18.44
CA THR A 154 -7.82 -64.33 -18.91
C THR A 154 -7.16 -65.06 -17.76
N MET A 155 -6.72 -64.34 -16.73
CA MET A 155 -6.16 -64.96 -15.53
C MET A 155 -7.20 -65.82 -14.80
N LEU A 156 -8.45 -65.36 -14.68
CA LEU A 156 -9.53 -66.14 -14.09
C LEU A 156 -9.81 -67.44 -14.88
N SER A 157 -9.83 -67.36 -16.22
CA SER A 157 -10.01 -68.54 -17.10
C SER A 157 -8.88 -69.57 -16.93
N ILE A 158 -7.63 -69.12 -16.84
CA ILE A 158 -6.47 -70.00 -16.67
C ILE A 158 -6.53 -70.70 -15.31
N VAL A 159 -6.88 -69.97 -14.25
CA VAL A 159 -7.04 -70.55 -12.90
C VAL A 159 -8.14 -71.61 -12.90
N LEU A 160 -9.29 -71.36 -13.55
CA LEU A 160 -10.38 -72.33 -13.63
C LEU A 160 -9.95 -73.61 -14.37
N MET A 161 -9.21 -73.47 -15.47
CA MET A 161 -8.68 -74.60 -16.24
C MET A 161 -7.70 -75.44 -15.40
N LEU A 162 -6.79 -74.79 -14.66
CA LEU A 162 -5.86 -75.49 -13.76
C LEU A 162 -6.57 -76.23 -12.62
N VAL A 163 -7.65 -75.65 -12.08
CA VAL A 163 -8.47 -76.31 -11.04
C VAL A 163 -9.20 -77.54 -11.60
N LEU A 164 -9.70 -77.48 -12.84
CA LEU A 164 -10.34 -78.62 -13.50
C LEU A 164 -9.35 -79.75 -13.81
N ILE A 165 -8.15 -79.41 -14.29
CA ILE A 165 -7.09 -80.39 -14.55
C ILE A 165 -6.69 -81.10 -13.26
N LYS A 166 -6.48 -80.35 -12.17
CA LYS A 166 -6.15 -80.93 -10.85
C LYS A 166 -7.27 -81.78 -10.25
N LYS A 167 -8.52 -81.62 -10.71
CA LYS A 167 -9.67 -82.38 -10.24
C LYS A 167 -9.96 -83.63 -11.10
N MET A 168 -9.26 -83.78 -12.23
CA MET A 168 -9.34 -84.93 -13.12
C MET A 168 -8.24 -85.98 -12.89
N ASP A 169 -7.22 -85.65 -12.08
CA ASP A 169 -6.29 -86.59 -11.45
C ASP A 169 -6.80 -87.03 -10.07
#